data_AF-A0A420HZ10-F1
#
_entry.id   AF-A0A420HZ10-F1
#
_cell.length_a   1.000
_cell.length_b   1.000
_cell.length_c   1.000
_cell.angle_alpha   90.00
_cell.angle_beta   90.00
_cell.angle_gamma   90.00
#
_symmetry.space_group_name_H-M   'P 1'
#
loop_
_entity.id
_entity.type
_entity.pdbx_description
1 polymer ?
#
loop_
_entity_poly.entity_id
_entity_poly.type
_entity_poly.pdbx_seq_one_letter_code
_entity_poly.pdbx_strand_id
1 'polypeptide(L)'
;MTYTYHFLKRPLVNPSYLVKFKYRNTLNIRPCPAISVFSTTASSLKPSNGTTTDKPSQLTGAEPYEVNLPESISPAGTVLRGLNYVKGRDDPISLKEEEYPSWLWGLLDKKNADISSSNEESDLFSKSKKLRRKAAKKQRKLEALKETSGNFQEVKVSLTQQSIDLPSNEEGTLAGATNAEEARKELRVAMRNERKKKIKENNYLRSV
;
A
#
# COMPACT_ATOMS: atom_id res chain seq x y z
N MET A 1 -15.34 42.81 57.58
CA MET A 1 -14.44 41.64 57.65
C MET A 1 -13.62 41.60 56.37
N THR A 2 -12.36 41.99 56.48
CA THR A 2 -11.37 42.02 55.39
C THR A 2 -10.77 40.62 55.24
N TYR A 3 -10.73 40.07 54.03
CA TYR A 3 -9.98 38.85 53.74
C TYR A 3 -8.94 39.13 52.65
N THR A 4 -7.68 39.00 53.06
CA THR A 4 -6.44 39.21 52.33
C THR A 4 -6.06 37.95 51.53
N TYR A 5 -5.45 38.19 50.36
CA TYR A 5 -5.05 37.19 49.37
C TYR A 5 -3.89 36.29 49.81
N HIS A 6 -3.92 35.03 49.39
CA HIS A 6 -2.71 34.21 49.25
C HIS A 6 -2.63 33.62 47.83
N PHE A 7 -1.83 34.27 46.98
CA PHE A 7 -1.37 33.75 45.71
C PHE A 7 -0.31 32.67 45.96
N LEU A 8 -0.66 31.40 45.80
CA LEU A 8 0.33 30.31 45.78
C LEU A 8 0.98 30.26 44.40
N LYS A 9 2.21 30.76 44.31
CA LYS A 9 3.15 30.46 43.22
C LYS A 9 3.42 28.95 43.21
N ARG A 10 3.23 28.30 42.06
CA ARG A 10 3.76 26.95 41.80
C ARG A 10 4.79 27.00 40.67
N PRO A 11 5.83 26.15 40.76
CA PRO A 11 7.16 26.41 40.24
C PRO A 11 7.33 26.17 38.74
N LEU A 12 8.28 26.89 38.16
CA LEU A 12 8.82 26.68 36.82
C LEU A 12 9.46 25.30 36.73
N VAL A 13 8.91 24.42 35.89
CA VAL A 13 9.55 23.15 35.53
C VAL A 13 10.63 23.45 34.49
N ASN A 14 11.86 23.12 34.85
CA ASN A 14 13.08 23.33 34.09
C ASN A 14 13.16 22.32 32.92
N PRO A 15 13.17 22.73 31.63
CA PRO A 15 13.24 21.80 30.51
C PRO A 15 14.71 21.52 30.15
N SER A 16 15.46 20.87 31.05
CA SER A 16 16.86 20.49 30.80
C SER A 16 17.09 18.99 30.97
N TYR A 17 16.46 18.19 30.11
CA TYR A 17 16.89 16.82 29.83
C TYR A 17 16.88 16.57 28.32
N LEU A 18 17.85 17.17 27.62
CA LEU A 18 18.27 16.73 26.30
C LEU A 18 19.05 15.41 26.45
N VAL A 19 18.34 14.28 26.41
CA VAL A 19 18.97 12.97 26.27
C VAL A 19 19.50 12.83 24.85
N LYS A 20 20.81 13.03 24.69
CA LYS A 20 21.54 12.77 23.44
C LYS A 20 21.65 11.26 23.24
N PHE A 21 20.78 10.66 22.43
CA PHE A 21 20.96 9.31 21.92
C PHE A 21 22.13 9.29 20.92
N LYS A 22 23.31 8.87 21.37
CA LYS A 22 24.43 8.50 20.49
C LYS A 22 24.14 7.11 19.91
N TYR A 23 23.75 7.07 18.64
CA TYR A 23 23.77 5.83 17.86
C TYR A 23 25.22 5.43 17.60
N ARG A 24 25.72 4.42 18.32
CA ARG A 24 26.93 3.69 17.90
C ARG A 24 26.50 2.68 16.83
N ASN A 25 26.84 2.99 15.59
CA ASN A 25 26.60 2.14 14.44
C ASN A 25 27.76 1.15 14.31
N THR A 26 27.62 -0.07 14.86
CA THR A 26 28.58 -1.15 14.62
C THR A 26 27.99 -2.10 13.59
N LEU A 27 28.46 -1.98 12.34
CA LEU A 27 28.16 -2.93 11.27
C LEU A 27 28.86 -4.25 11.59
N ASN A 28 28.14 -5.23 12.12
CA ASN A 28 28.60 -6.61 12.17
C ASN A 28 28.39 -7.23 10.79
N ILE A 29 29.41 -7.06 9.93
CA ILE A 29 29.49 -7.69 8.61
C ILE A 29 29.73 -9.18 8.84
N ARG A 30 28.68 -9.99 8.65
CA ARG A 30 28.83 -11.45 8.56
C ARG A 30 29.39 -11.80 7.18
N PRO A 31 30.36 -12.71 7.06
CA PRO A 31 30.82 -13.18 5.76
C PRO A 31 29.73 -14.00 5.08
N CYS A 32 29.33 -13.60 3.86
CA CYS A 32 28.46 -14.38 3.00
C CYS A 32 29.18 -15.65 2.53
N PRO A 33 28.54 -16.83 2.51
CA PRO A 33 29.10 -17.98 1.81
C PRO A 33 29.01 -17.78 0.28
N ALA A 34 30.02 -18.33 -0.39
CA ALA A 34 30.38 -18.17 -1.79
C ALA A 34 29.25 -18.31 -2.81
N ILE A 35 29.31 -17.46 -3.83
CA ILE A 35 28.48 -17.50 -5.04
C ILE A 35 28.82 -18.77 -5.82
N SER A 36 27.84 -19.67 -5.98
CA SER A 36 27.91 -20.80 -6.91
C SER A 36 27.88 -20.26 -8.34
N VAL A 37 28.99 -20.35 -9.06
CA VAL A 37 29.08 -20.03 -10.48
C VAL A 37 28.43 -21.15 -11.30
N PHE A 38 27.31 -20.86 -11.96
CA PHE A 38 26.75 -21.75 -12.97
C PHE A 38 27.43 -21.46 -14.31
N SER A 39 28.17 -22.46 -14.81
CA SER A 39 28.80 -22.46 -16.13
C SER A 39 27.75 -22.79 -17.19
N THR A 40 27.28 -21.80 -17.94
CA THR A 40 26.50 -22.03 -19.17
C THR A 40 27.43 -22.07 -20.36
N THR A 41 27.67 -23.27 -20.90
CA THR A 41 28.29 -23.46 -22.21
C THR A 41 27.40 -22.83 -23.28
N ALA A 42 27.90 -21.80 -23.95
CA ALA A 42 27.24 -21.16 -25.08
C ALA A 42 27.29 -22.06 -26.31
N SER A 43 26.16 -22.63 -26.72
CA SER A 43 26.02 -23.25 -28.05
C SER A 43 25.53 -22.19 -29.03
N SER A 44 26.40 -21.83 -29.95
CA SER A 44 26.16 -20.84 -31.01
C SER A 44 25.22 -21.42 -32.06
N LEU A 45 23.98 -20.91 -32.14
CA LEU A 45 23.06 -21.17 -33.25
C LEU A 45 23.15 -20.00 -34.24
N LYS A 46 23.49 -20.31 -35.49
CA LYS A 46 23.61 -19.37 -36.61
C LYS A 46 22.24 -18.81 -37.01
N PRO A 47 22.14 -17.54 -37.41
CA PRO A 47 20.89 -16.98 -37.96
C PRO A 47 20.65 -17.49 -39.39
N SER A 48 19.49 -18.10 -39.60
CA SER A 48 18.96 -18.47 -40.92
C SER A 48 18.27 -17.25 -41.52
N ASN A 49 18.83 -16.72 -42.62
CA ASN A 49 18.19 -15.69 -43.43
C ASN A 49 17.00 -16.31 -44.19
N GLY A 50 15.79 -16.16 -43.64
CA GLY A 50 14.53 -16.52 -44.29
C GLY A 50 13.80 -15.26 -44.72
N THR A 51 13.87 -14.96 -46.02
CA THR A 51 13.05 -13.95 -46.69
C THR A 51 11.65 -14.50 -46.90
N THR A 52 10.64 -13.98 -46.20
CA THR A 52 9.23 -14.06 -46.64
C THR A 52 8.47 -12.84 -46.17
N THR A 53 8.24 -11.95 -47.13
CA THR A 53 6.97 -11.29 -47.43
C THR A 53 6.27 -10.52 -46.32
N ASP A 54 6.33 -9.22 -46.49
CA ASP A 54 5.46 -8.19 -45.91
C ASP A 54 3.98 -8.60 -45.87
N LYS A 55 3.40 -8.56 -44.67
CA LYS A 55 1.97 -8.29 -44.49
C LYS A 55 1.81 -7.31 -43.32
N PRO A 56 1.49 -6.03 -43.58
CA PRO A 56 1.16 -5.11 -42.51
C PRO A 56 -0.15 -5.56 -41.87
N SER A 57 -0.07 -6.13 -40.67
CA SER A 57 -1.24 -6.30 -39.82
C SER A 57 -1.63 -4.94 -39.27
N GLN A 58 -2.43 -4.22 -40.07
CA GLN A 58 -3.24 -3.12 -39.60
C GLN A 58 -4.09 -3.60 -38.42
N LEU A 59 -3.76 -3.15 -37.20
CA LEU A 59 -4.72 -3.07 -36.12
C LEU A 59 -5.56 -1.80 -36.34
N THR A 60 -6.43 -1.85 -37.34
CA THR A 60 -7.53 -0.90 -37.52
C THR A 60 -8.75 -1.48 -36.82
N GLY A 61 -9.16 -0.84 -35.73
CA GLY A 61 -10.36 -1.21 -34.98
C GLY A 61 -10.25 -1.01 -33.48
N ALA A 62 -9.63 0.09 -33.02
CA ALA A 62 -9.85 0.57 -31.66
C ALA A 62 -10.99 1.59 -31.74
N GLU A 63 -12.21 1.12 -31.47
CA GLU A 63 -13.31 2.01 -31.07
C GLU A 63 -12.79 2.90 -29.93
N PRO A 64 -13.03 4.22 -29.96
CA PRO A 64 -12.65 5.11 -28.87
C PRO A 64 -13.55 4.79 -27.68
N TYR A 65 -13.10 3.85 -26.85
CA TYR A 65 -13.61 3.71 -25.51
C TYR A 65 -13.16 4.96 -24.77
N GLU A 66 -14.04 5.95 -24.63
CA GLU A 66 -13.78 7.11 -23.79
C GLU A 66 -13.62 6.62 -22.35
N VAL A 67 -12.38 6.32 -21.98
CA VAL A 67 -12.01 6.07 -20.59
C VAL A 67 -12.13 7.41 -19.91
N ASN A 68 -13.11 7.55 -19.04
CA ASN A 68 -13.14 8.66 -18.09
C ASN A 68 -11.94 8.48 -17.14
N LEU A 69 -10.79 8.99 -17.57
CA LEU A 69 -9.54 8.96 -16.81
C LEU A 69 -9.63 10.00 -15.69
N PRO A 70 -9.04 9.72 -14.51
CA PRO A 70 -8.96 10.71 -13.45
C PRO A 70 -8.07 11.86 -13.89
N GLU A 71 -8.54 13.10 -13.68
CA GLU A 71 -7.80 14.31 -14.04
C GLU A 71 -6.44 14.35 -13.34
N SER A 72 -5.38 14.48 -14.13
CA SER A 72 -4.02 14.60 -13.62
C SER A 72 -3.67 16.04 -13.29
N ILE A 73 -2.87 16.23 -12.25
CA ILE A 73 -2.39 17.57 -11.85
C ILE A 73 -1.40 18.17 -12.86
N SER A 74 -0.82 17.36 -13.74
CA SER A 74 0.22 17.74 -14.69
C SER A 74 -0.31 17.52 -16.12
N PRO A 75 -0.93 18.54 -16.73
CA PRO A 75 -1.48 18.41 -18.08
C PRO A 75 -0.38 18.15 -19.11
N ALA A 76 -0.78 17.65 -20.28
CA ALA A 76 0.12 17.37 -21.39
C ALA A 76 0.96 18.62 -21.75
N GLY A 77 2.25 18.43 -22.00
CA GLY A 77 3.20 19.50 -22.30
C GLY A 77 3.87 20.12 -21.07
N THR A 78 3.51 19.71 -19.86
CA THR A 78 4.17 20.20 -18.63
C THR A 78 5.59 19.66 -18.52
N VAL A 79 6.59 20.54 -18.40
CA VAL A 79 7.99 20.12 -18.22
C VAL A 79 8.23 19.74 -16.75
N LEU A 80 8.62 18.49 -16.51
CA LEU A 80 8.84 17.94 -15.17
C LEU A 80 10.25 18.29 -14.68
N ARG A 81 10.35 19.44 -14.03
CA ARG A 81 11.64 20.02 -13.61
C ARG A 81 12.38 19.16 -12.59
N GLY A 82 13.69 19.03 -12.79
CA GLY A 82 14.58 18.39 -11.82
C GLY A 82 14.57 16.86 -11.84
N LEU A 83 14.00 16.24 -12.89
CA LEU A 83 14.08 14.80 -13.10
C LEU A 83 15.32 14.40 -13.89
N ASN A 84 15.78 15.24 -14.82
CA ASN A 84 16.97 14.93 -15.59
C ASN A 84 18.26 15.19 -14.76
N TYR A 85 19.10 14.17 -14.66
CA TYR A 85 20.42 14.24 -14.02
C TYR A 85 21.58 14.18 -15.04
N VAL A 86 21.27 14.00 -16.34
CA VAL A 86 22.25 13.89 -17.42
C VAL A 86 22.51 15.28 -18.02
N LYS A 87 23.79 15.67 -18.08
CA LYS A 87 24.20 16.96 -18.68
C LYS A 87 23.87 16.97 -20.17
N GLY A 88 23.36 18.09 -20.67
CA GLY A 88 23.06 18.28 -22.08
C GLY A 88 21.79 17.56 -22.57
N ARG A 89 20.93 17.10 -21.67
CA ARG A 89 19.57 16.65 -22.00
C ARG A 89 18.55 17.59 -21.35
N ASP A 90 17.37 17.65 -21.93
CA ASP A 90 16.25 18.39 -21.38
C ASP A 90 15.49 17.55 -20.35
N ASP A 91 14.74 18.24 -19.48
CA ASP A 91 13.80 17.59 -18.57
C ASP A 91 12.66 16.92 -19.37
N PRO A 92 12.17 15.76 -18.91
CA PRO A 92 11.07 15.08 -19.59
C PRO A 92 9.78 15.93 -19.54
N ILE A 93 9.01 15.83 -20.62
CA ILE A 93 7.74 16.52 -20.79
C ILE A 93 6.61 15.53 -20.53
N SER A 94 5.59 15.95 -19.77
CA SER A 94 4.41 15.14 -19.51
C SER A 94 3.63 14.91 -20.80
N LEU A 95 3.34 13.63 -21.09
CA LEU A 95 2.47 13.20 -22.19
C LEU A 95 0.99 13.35 -21.81
N LYS A 96 0.10 13.04 -22.76
CA LYS A 96 -1.34 12.95 -22.49
C LYS A 96 -1.65 11.76 -21.57
N GLU A 97 -2.75 11.86 -20.83
CA GLU A 97 -3.16 10.86 -19.84
C GLU A 97 -3.40 9.47 -20.45
N GLU A 98 -3.89 9.43 -21.69
CA GLU A 98 -4.15 8.21 -22.47
C GLU A 98 -2.86 7.50 -22.92
N GLU A 99 -1.76 8.23 -23.08
CA GLU A 99 -0.48 7.66 -23.51
C GLU A 99 0.22 6.92 -22.37
N TYR A 100 -0.19 7.19 -21.13
CA TYR A 100 0.34 6.47 -19.97
C TYR A 100 -0.37 5.12 -19.79
N PRO A 101 0.36 4.09 -19.35
CA PRO A 101 -0.24 2.79 -19.05
C PRO A 101 -1.33 2.89 -17.96
N SER A 102 -2.41 2.11 -18.12
CA SER A 102 -3.56 2.12 -17.20
C SER A 102 -3.21 1.81 -15.73
N TRP A 103 -2.15 1.04 -15.48
CA TRP A 103 -1.72 0.70 -14.11
C TRP A 103 -1.25 1.92 -13.31
N LEU A 104 -0.85 3.02 -13.95
CA LEU A 104 -0.40 4.25 -13.29
C LEU A 104 -1.51 4.81 -12.39
N TRP A 105 -2.74 4.81 -12.91
CA TRP A 105 -3.91 5.38 -12.24
C TRP A 105 -4.35 4.57 -11.02
N GLY A 106 -4.10 3.25 -11.01
CA GLY A 106 -4.43 2.37 -9.87
C GLY A 106 -3.40 2.36 -8.73
N LEU A 107 -2.30 3.13 -8.83
CA LEU A 107 -1.26 3.14 -7.79
C LEU A 107 -1.74 3.76 -6.47
N LEU A 108 -2.59 4.79 -6.55
CA LEU A 108 -3.06 5.52 -5.38
C LEU A 108 -4.14 4.76 -4.60
N ASP A 109 -4.86 3.85 -5.24
CA ASP A 109 -5.95 3.09 -4.60
C ASP A 109 -5.47 2.29 -3.38
N LYS A 110 -4.26 1.72 -3.46
CA LYS A 110 -3.64 1.00 -2.33
C LYS A 110 -3.41 1.90 -1.13
N LYS A 111 -2.90 3.11 -1.38
CA LYS A 111 -2.63 4.11 -0.34
C LYS A 111 -3.93 4.66 0.24
N ASN A 112 -4.92 4.91 -0.62
CA ASN A 112 -6.23 5.38 -0.20
C ASN A 112 -6.98 4.35 0.63
N ALA A 113 -6.87 3.05 0.35
CA ALA A 113 -7.46 1.99 1.18
C ALA A 113 -6.90 1.98 2.60
N ASP A 114 -5.57 2.14 2.75
CA ASP A 114 -4.93 2.23 4.07
C ASP A 114 -5.31 3.53 4.81
N ILE A 115 -5.44 4.65 4.09
CA ILE A 115 -5.74 5.97 4.65
C ILE A 115 -7.23 6.13 4.98
N SER A 116 -8.16 5.62 4.17
CA SER A 116 -9.59 5.75 4.39
C SER A 116 -10.06 4.87 5.56
N SER A 117 -9.59 3.62 5.61
CA SER A 117 -9.83 2.71 6.73
C SER A 117 -9.22 3.25 8.03
N SER A 118 -8.00 3.78 7.97
CA SER A 118 -7.35 4.36 9.15
C SER A 118 -7.88 5.73 9.56
N ASN A 119 -8.53 6.52 8.70
CA ASN A 119 -9.08 7.83 9.08
C ASN A 119 -10.47 7.75 9.71
N GLU A 120 -11.31 6.83 9.28
CA GLU A 120 -12.60 6.58 9.96
C GLU A 120 -12.38 5.89 11.31
N GLU A 121 -11.46 4.92 11.36
CA GLU A 121 -11.03 4.22 12.58
C GLU A 121 -9.89 4.95 13.33
N SER A 122 -9.43 6.11 12.82
CA SER A 122 -8.37 6.88 13.48
C SER A 122 -8.83 7.21 14.88
N ASP A 123 -7.89 7.07 15.82
CA ASP A 123 -8.07 7.24 17.25
C ASP A 123 -9.12 8.30 17.55
N LEU A 124 -10.34 7.83 17.86
CA LEU A 124 -11.48 8.69 18.13
C LEU A 124 -11.13 9.70 19.24
N PHE A 125 -10.19 9.35 20.11
CA PHE A 125 -9.68 10.20 21.17
C PHE A 125 -8.98 11.46 20.66
N SER A 126 -8.26 11.39 19.54
CA SER A 126 -7.60 12.51 18.88
C SER A 126 -8.60 13.51 18.23
N LYS A 127 -9.86 13.10 18.00
CA LYS A 127 -10.93 13.98 17.51
C LYS A 127 -11.61 14.75 18.66
N SER A 128 -12.17 15.92 18.37
CA SER A 128 -12.94 16.72 19.34
C SER A 128 -14.09 15.93 20.00
N LYS A 129 -14.41 16.23 21.27
CA LYS A 129 -15.48 15.58 22.05
C LYS A 129 -16.83 15.55 21.33
N LYS A 130 -17.16 16.61 20.58
CA LYS A 130 -18.41 16.69 19.79
C LYS A 130 -18.41 15.70 18.63
N LEU A 131 -17.27 15.52 17.95
CA LEU A 131 -17.10 14.55 16.87
C LEU A 131 -17.23 13.12 17.37
N ARG A 132 -16.63 12.81 18.54
CA ARG A 132 -16.80 11.49 19.18
C ARG A 132 -18.25 11.16 19.47
N ARG A 133 -19.00 12.11 20.07
CA ARG A 133 -20.45 11.93 20.35
C ARG A 133 -21.25 11.70 19.07
N LYS A 134 -20.96 12.44 18.00
CA LYS A 134 -21.62 12.28 16.70
C LYS A 134 -21.29 10.92 16.08
N ALA A 135 -20.03 10.48 16.15
CA ALA A 135 -19.59 9.16 15.69
C ALA A 135 -20.29 8.04 16.47
N ALA A 136 -20.30 8.10 17.81
CA ALA A 136 -20.99 7.12 18.66
C ALA A 136 -22.50 7.05 18.37
N LYS A 137 -23.16 8.21 18.15
CA LYS A 137 -24.58 8.25 17.76
C LYS A 137 -24.80 7.62 16.37
N LYS A 138 -23.88 7.84 15.42
CA LYS A 138 -23.92 7.21 14.09
C LYS A 138 -23.72 5.69 14.20
N GLN A 139 -22.74 5.23 14.97
CA GLN A 139 -22.47 3.81 15.23
C GLN A 139 -23.68 3.10 15.82
N ARG A 140 -24.26 3.63 16.92
CA ARG A 140 -25.48 3.08 17.53
C ARG A 140 -26.66 2.98 16.56
N LYS A 141 -26.83 3.98 15.67
CA LYS A 141 -27.88 3.94 14.64
C LYS A 141 -27.62 2.85 13.60
N LEU A 142 -26.36 2.68 13.19
CA LEU A 142 -25.98 1.63 12.23
C LEU A 142 -26.11 0.23 12.84
N GLU A 143 -25.74 0.06 14.11
CA GLU A 143 -25.94 -1.20 14.86
C GLU A 143 -27.42 -1.53 14.98
N ALA A 144 -28.27 -0.58 15.40
CA ALA A 144 -29.71 -0.78 15.47
C ALA A 144 -30.32 -1.14 14.09
N LEU A 145 -29.85 -0.53 12.99
CA LEU A 145 -30.27 -0.88 11.64
C LEU A 145 -29.86 -2.32 11.27
N LYS A 146 -28.62 -2.71 11.60
CA LYS A 146 -28.10 -4.06 11.39
C LYS A 146 -28.91 -5.09 12.18
N GLU A 147 -29.19 -4.83 13.45
CA GLU A 147 -30.03 -5.67 14.31
C GLU A 147 -31.46 -5.78 13.75
N THR A 148 -32.06 -4.65 13.33
CA THR A 148 -33.42 -4.61 12.76
C THR A 148 -33.54 -5.40 11.47
N SER A 149 -32.49 -5.44 10.64
CA SER A 149 -32.50 -6.19 9.38
C SER A 149 -32.59 -7.71 9.58
N GLY A 150 -32.46 -8.21 10.82
CA GLY A 150 -32.62 -9.63 11.16
C GLY A 150 -31.54 -10.54 10.59
N ASN A 151 -30.54 -9.98 9.90
CA ASN A 151 -29.42 -10.71 9.34
C ASN A 151 -28.40 -10.95 10.46
N PHE A 152 -28.36 -12.18 10.97
CA PHE A 152 -27.34 -12.60 11.93
C PHE A 152 -25.96 -12.41 11.31
N GLN A 153 -25.16 -11.50 11.86
CA GLN A 153 -23.81 -11.26 11.37
C GLN A 153 -22.93 -12.45 11.75
N GLU A 154 -22.68 -13.32 10.78
CA GLU A 154 -21.73 -14.41 10.90
C GLU A 154 -20.34 -13.84 11.25
N VAL A 155 -19.69 -14.44 12.25
CA VAL A 155 -18.35 -14.01 12.70
C VAL A 155 -17.37 -14.21 11.56
N LYS A 156 -16.87 -13.11 10.98
CA LYS A 156 -15.89 -13.16 9.90
C LYS A 156 -14.54 -13.65 10.42
N VAL A 157 -14.29 -14.95 10.30
CA VAL A 157 -12.99 -15.57 10.57
C VAL A 157 -11.96 -15.03 9.57
N SER A 158 -10.76 -14.70 10.04
CA SER A 158 -9.69 -14.20 9.15
C SER A 158 -9.23 -15.30 8.19
N LEU A 159 -8.80 -14.91 6.99
CA LEU A 159 -8.37 -15.85 5.93
C LEU A 159 -7.30 -16.86 6.40
N THR A 160 -6.44 -16.46 7.33
CA THR A 160 -5.36 -17.27 7.91
C THR A 160 -5.85 -18.35 8.89
N GLN A 161 -7.03 -18.16 9.48
CA GLN A 161 -7.65 -19.06 10.45
C GLN A 161 -8.71 -19.97 9.81
N GLN A 162 -9.07 -19.70 8.55
CA GLN A 162 -9.98 -20.53 7.79
C GLN A 162 -9.30 -21.85 7.40
N SER A 163 -10.07 -22.94 7.46
CA SER A 163 -9.65 -24.28 7.02
C SER A 163 -10.30 -24.70 5.71
N ILE A 164 -10.88 -23.75 4.97
CA ILE A 164 -11.50 -24.00 3.66
C ILE A 164 -10.39 -24.10 2.62
N ASP A 165 -10.54 -25.04 1.70
CA ASP A 165 -9.57 -25.23 0.62
C ASP A 165 -9.51 -24.00 -0.30
N LEU A 166 -8.29 -23.66 -0.71
CA LEU A 166 -8.07 -22.60 -1.69
C LEU A 166 -8.59 -23.06 -3.06
N PRO A 167 -9.08 -22.13 -3.90
CA PRO A 167 -9.51 -22.48 -5.25
C PRO A 167 -8.35 -23.12 -6.03
N SER A 168 -8.63 -24.30 -6.60
CA SER A 168 -7.73 -25.06 -7.46
C SER A 168 -8.20 -24.93 -8.92
N ASN A 169 -7.27 -24.98 -9.87
CA ASN A 169 -7.59 -24.92 -11.30
C ASN A 169 -7.66 -26.33 -11.89
N GLU A 170 -8.70 -27.08 -11.52
CA GLU A 170 -8.90 -28.47 -12.03
C GLU A 170 -9.27 -28.48 -13.51
N GLU A 171 -10.04 -27.48 -13.95
CA GLU A 171 -10.51 -27.31 -15.34
C GLU A 171 -9.40 -26.86 -16.31
N GLY A 172 -8.18 -26.60 -15.83
CA GLY A 172 -7.05 -26.18 -16.67
C GLY A 172 -7.26 -24.84 -17.40
N THR A 173 -8.22 -24.02 -16.97
CA THR A 173 -8.59 -22.76 -17.65
C THR A 173 -7.69 -21.61 -17.19
N LEU A 174 -7.39 -20.65 -18.08
CA LEU A 174 -6.56 -19.48 -17.74
C LEU A 174 -7.17 -18.66 -16.59
N ALA A 175 -8.49 -18.41 -16.63
CA ALA A 175 -9.20 -17.68 -15.58
C ALA A 175 -9.20 -18.42 -14.23
N GLY A 176 -9.25 -19.76 -14.26
CA GLY A 176 -9.13 -20.58 -13.05
C GLY A 176 -7.71 -20.49 -12.46
N ALA A 177 -6.68 -20.49 -13.31
CA ALA A 177 -5.30 -20.32 -12.89
C ALA A 177 -5.06 -18.97 -12.22
N THR A 178 -5.56 -17.88 -12.81
CA THR A 178 -5.41 -16.53 -12.23
C THR A 178 -6.10 -16.40 -10.88
N ASN A 179 -7.33 -16.92 -10.74
CA ASN A 179 -8.07 -16.90 -9.48
C ASN A 179 -7.35 -17.73 -8.39
N ALA A 180 -6.86 -18.91 -8.73
CA ALA A 180 -6.10 -19.75 -7.82
C ALA A 180 -4.80 -19.08 -7.34
N GLU A 181 -4.08 -18.39 -8.24
CA GLU A 181 -2.88 -17.62 -7.89
C GLU A 181 -3.19 -16.42 -7.00
N GLU A 182 -4.28 -15.70 -7.29
CA GLU A 182 -4.73 -14.55 -6.51
C GLU A 182 -5.11 -14.94 -5.07
N ALA A 183 -5.89 -16.01 -4.88
CA ALA A 183 -6.26 -16.50 -3.55
C ALA A 183 -5.03 -16.93 -2.73
N ARG A 184 -4.06 -17.63 -3.36
CA ARG A 184 -2.79 -17.99 -2.71
C ARG A 184 -1.96 -16.76 -2.33
N LYS A 185 -1.96 -15.74 -3.20
CA LYS A 185 -1.27 -14.47 -2.95
C LYS A 185 -1.91 -13.71 -1.80
N GLU A 186 -3.24 -13.66 -1.73
CA GLU A 186 -3.98 -13.04 -0.65
C GLU A 186 -3.64 -13.69 0.70
N LEU A 187 -3.66 -15.03 0.79
CA LEU A 187 -3.27 -15.75 1.99
C LEU A 187 -1.84 -15.40 2.43
N ARG A 188 -0.88 -15.35 1.49
CA ARG A 188 0.51 -14.98 1.79
C ARG A 188 0.61 -13.55 2.35
N VAL A 189 -0.16 -12.61 1.80
CA VAL A 189 -0.21 -11.22 2.26
C VAL A 189 -0.83 -11.13 3.65
N ALA A 190 -1.94 -11.84 3.89
CA ALA A 190 -2.60 -11.91 5.20
C ALA A 190 -1.64 -12.44 6.28
N MET A 191 -0.98 -13.57 6.01
CA MET A 191 0.04 -14.15 6.90
C MET A 191 1.21 -13.19 7.19
N ARG A 192 1.63 -12.41 6.19
CA ARG A 192 2.69 -11.40 6.38
C ARG A 192 2.21 -10.26 7.28
N ASN A 193 0.97 -9.82 7.13
CA ASN A 193 0.41 -8.75 7.94
C ASN A 193 0.25 -9.18 9.41
N GLU A 194 -0.24 -10.39 9.68
CA GLU A 194 -0.30 -10.94 11.03
C GLU A 194 1.09 -11.08 11.66
N ARG A 195 2.06 -11.60 10.91
CA ARG A 195 3.45 -11.69 11.38
C ARG A 195 4.01 -10.30 11.73
N LYS A 196 3.77 -9.29 10.89
CA LYS A 196 4.18 -7.90 11.17
C LYS A 196 3.54 -7.37 12.46
N LYS A 197 2.24 -7.62 12.68
CA LYS A 197 1.54 -7.22 13.92
C LYS A 197 2.16 -7.90 15.14
N LYS A 198 2.37 -9.21 15.09
CA LYS A 198 3.02 -10.00 16.17
C LYS A 198 4.43 -9.52 16.49
N ILE A 199 5.24 -9.20 15.47
CA ILE A 199 6.58 -8.64 15.69
C ILE A 199 6.51 -7.28 16.38
N LYS A 200 5.59 -6.40 15.94
CA LYS A 200 5.42 -5.07 16.56
C LYS A 200 4.97 -5.18 18.01
N GLU A 201 4.00 -6.04 18.30
CA GLU A 201 3.50 -6.30 19.66
C GLU A 201 4.62 -6.86 20.55
N ASN A 202 5.33 -7.90 20.10
CA ASN A 202 6.43 -8.48 20.88
C ASN A 202 7.55 -7.47 21.13
N ASN A 203 7.93 -6.69 20.11
CA ASN A 203 8.92 -5.62 20.28
C ASN A 203 8.45 -4.56 21.28
N TYR A 204 7.17 -4.17 21.23
CA TYR A 204 6.59 -3.24 22.19
C TYR A 204 6.65 -3.80 23.60
N LEU A 205 6.10 -4.99 23.82
CA LEU A 205 6.08 -5.66 25.13
C LEU A 205 7.47 -5.95 25.69
N ARG A 206 8.46 -6.18 24.83
CA ARG A 206 9.86 -6.37 25.26
C ARG A 206 10.55 -5.05 25.64
N SER A 207 10.08 -3.93 25.09
CA SER A 207 10.66 -2.60 25.34
C SER A 207 10.02 -1.85 26.51
N VAL A 208 8.85 -2.29 26.97
CA VAL A 208 8.17 -1.82 28.18
C VAL A 208 8.75 -2.56 29.39
#